data_AF-A0AAN7XVS1-F1
#
_entry.id   AF-A0AAN7XVS1-F1
#
_cell.length_a   1.000
_cell.length_b   1.000
_cell.length_c   1.000
_cell.angle_alpha   90.00
_cell.angle_beta   90.00
_cell.angle_gamma   90.00
#
_symmetry.space_group_name_H-M   'P 1'
#
loop_
_entity.id
_entity.type
_entity.pdbx_description
1 polymer ?
#
loop_
_entity_poly.entity_id
_entity_poly.type
_entity_poly.pdbx_seq_one_letter_code
_entity_poly.pdbx_strand_id
1 'polypeptide(L)'
;MSLLNDVTFPPLTPSQTQRLTYYDQRLQNDTIQSSEEGQEEIAADVSVQPSARKMCWTGSHYMYAGPGRKPQLLKQLESYINKELQTISSSVPHFQEQKLQVYRDAFGCFIKEFKTYQPFLSAIKKEYENTLAYQKDQIRELEPLRSHLRLVTEECERKNQVHWEEEQSEIRALKMEKQKLQRVIEAMKEKEKAMQAVVERLQSELSAQYLQYREERDARQLLIWQLNDLTRGSVKEEHPADENSDAKDPVELQLSLKVCRGDLTKAQEELTRIRAEYWDIVPRRNWDTLEQTHQQNLLKMQTLKGEFDQLKVEHDILLELHKEGSMQNKTHEPSTEQTDESVSQVQNQNEYHNLNDQTGSDAPEKSTLTVQELRTALKTMLPLKSDEEINELVTLAQSESDGSDDCISYQRLHSLLAESVEVVPPALEVSEDKVGANPLQASD
;
A
#
# COMPACT_ATOMS: atom_id res chain seq x y z
N MET A 1 -23.06 3.82 -35.30
CA MET A 1 -22.87 5.23 -34.91
C MET A 1 -22.20 5.23 -33.55
N SER A 2 -21.03 5.87 -33.45
CA SER A 2 -20.52 6.72 -32.35
C SER A 2 -21.13 6.51 -30.94
N LEU A 3 -20.40 6.33 -29.83
CA LEU A 3 -19.07 6.81 -29.43
C LEU A 3 -18.51 5.97 -28.26
N LEU A 4 -17.18 5.98 -28.20
CA LEU A 4 -16.30 5.40 -27.18
C LEU A 4 -16.26 6.29 -25.91
N ASN A 5 -15.97 5.64 -24.78
CA ASN A 5 -15.29 6.15 -23.56
C ASN A 5 -16.10 6.94 -22.53
N ASP A 6 -16.17 6.39 -21.31
CA ASP A 6 -15.96 7.13 -20.06
C ASP A 6 -15.46 6.14 -18.99
N VAL A 7 -14.14 5.97 -18.91
CA VAL A 7 -13.47 5.38 -17.75
C VAL A 7 -12.75 6.52 -17.05
N THR A 8 -13.35 7.02 -15.97
CA THR A 8 -12.78 8.05 -15.11
C THR A 8 -11.76 7.40 -14.17
N PHE A 9 -10.48 7.70 -14.39
CA PHE A 9 -9.40 7.32 -13.47
C PHE A 9 -9.26 8.35 -12.34
N PRO A 10 -8.85 7.93 -11.14
CA PRO A 10 -8.60 8.84 -10.02
C PRO A 10 -7.47 9.85 -10.33
N PRO A 11 -7.47 11.03 -9.69
CA PRO A 11 -6.45 12.05 -9.92
C PRO A 11 -5.07 11.54 -9.49
N LEU A 12 -4.08 11.74 -10.37
CA LEU A 12 -2.69 11.34 -10.13
C LEU A 12 -2.07 12.16 -9.01
N THR A 13 -1.27 11.51 -8.18
CA THR A 13 -0.50 12.20 -7.13
C THR A 13 0.58 13.09 -7.77
N PRO A 14 1.04 14.16 -7.11
CA PRO A 14 2.08 15.06 -7.64
C PRO A 14 3.35 14.32 -8.09
N SER A 15 3.71 13.23 -7.38
CA SER A 15 4.84 12.37 -7.70
C SER A 15 4.65 11.52 -8.97
N GLN A 16 3.41 11.14 -9.30
CA GLN A 16 3.08 10.42 -10.53
C GLN A 16 3.08 11.35 -11.74
N THR A 17 2.58 12.58 -11.56
CA THR A 17 2.62 13.64 -12.57
C THR A 17 4.06 13.99 -12.94
N GLN A 18 4.97 14.05 -11.95
CA GLN A 18 6.38 14.33 -12.18
C GLN A 18 7.12 13.21 -12.93
N ARG A 19 6.77 11.93 -12.68
CA ARG A 19 7.29 10.78 -13.45
C ARG A 19 6.83 10.79 -14.90
N LEU A 20 5.56 11.12 -15.14
CA LEU A 20 5.03 11.22 -16.51
C LEU A 20 5.71 12.36 -17.28
N THR A 21 5.89 13.53 -16.65
CA THR A 21 6.63 14.62 -17.28
C THR A 21 8.08 14.26 -17.57
N TYR A 22 8.74 13.47 -16.72
CA TYR A 22 10.10 13.01 -16.95
C TYR A 22 10.20 12.00 -18.11
N TYR A 23 9.23 11.09 -18.26
CA TYR A 23 9.19 10.14 -19.37
C TYR A 23 8.79 10.79 -20.71
N ASP A 24 7.81 11.72 -20.71
CA ASP A 24 7.41 12.46 -21.91
C ASP A 24 8.53 13.39 -22.41
N GLN A 25 9.28 14.01 -21.49
CA GLN A 25 10.43 14.86 -21.83
C GLN A 25 11.61 14.03 -22.37
N ARG A 26 11.74 12.75 -21.98
CA ARG A 26 12.74 11.82 -22.53
C ARG A 26 12.35 11.32 -23.93
N LEU A 27 11.07 11.02 -24.17
CA LEU A 27 10.53 10.63 -25.48
C LEU A 27 10.56 11.78 -26.51
N GLN A 28 10.34 13.02 -26.08
CA GLN A 28 10.50 14.19 -26.94
C GLN A 28 11.97 14.46 -27.29
N ASN A 29 12.90 14.24 -26.36
CA ASN A 29 14.34 14.42 -26.62
C ASN A 29 14.94 13.32 -27.53
N ASP A 30 14.38 12.11 -27.51
CA ASP A 30 14.78 11.02 -28.41
C ASP A 30 14.18 11.15 -29.83
N THR A 31 13.10 11.93 -30.00
CA THR A 31 12.47 12.18 -31.31
C THR A 31 13.10 13.37 -32.07
N ILE A 32 13.85 14.25 -31.39
CA ILE A 32 14.42 15.48 -31.98
C ILE A 32 15.88 15.29 -32.47
N GLN A 33 16.52 14.14 -32.23
CA GLN A 33 17.90 13.89 -32.69
C GLN A 33 18.04 13.32 -34.12
N SER A 34 16.98 13.35 -34.94
CA SER A 34 17.11 13.05 -36.37
C SER A 34 16.31 14.05 -37.23
N SER A 35 16.87 15.24 -37.46
CA SER A 35 16.92 15.94 -38.77
C SER A 35 17.25 17.42 -38.56
N GLU A 36 18.39 17.83 -39.14
CA GLU A 36 18.67 19.15 -39.74
C GLU A 36 18.59 20.42 -38.87
N GLU A 37 19.71 21.07 -38.60
CA GLU A 37 20.21 22.23 -39.38
C GLU A 37 19.27 23.45 -39.38
N GLY A 38 19.72 24.54 -38.75
CA GLY A 38 19.24 25.89 -39.09
C GLY A 38 18.90 26.78 -37.91
N GLN A 39 19.83 27.70 -37.61
CA GLN A 39 19.58 29.08 -37.15
C GLN A 39 18.61 29.30 -35.98
N GLU A 40 19.17 29.45 -34.77
CA GLU A 40 18.51 30.23 -33.71
C GLU A 40 18.95 31.70 -33.79
N GLU A 41 18.00 32.54 -34.21
CA GLU A 41 17.82 33.89 -33.67
C GLU A 41 17.42 33.78 -32.19
N ILE A 42 18.16 34.45 -31.30
CA ILE A 42 17.63 34.90 -30.01
C ILE A 42 17.70 36.41 -30.00
N ALA A 43 16.51 37.02 -30.05
CA ALA A 43 16.27 38.36 -29.56
C ALA A 43 15.81 38.26 -28.09
N ALA A 44 16.65 38.74 -27.16
CA ALA A 44 16.20 39.26 -25.88
C ALA A 44 17.13 40.41 -25.48
N ASP A 45 16.47 41.54 -25.29
CA ASP A 45 16.96 42.89 -25.16
C ASP A 45 17.58 43.14 -23.78
N VAL A 46 18.90 43.37 -23.74
CA VAL A 46 19.56 44.14 -22.67
C VAL A 46 20.43 45.17 -23.37
N SER A 47 19.82 46.32 -23.63
CA SER A 47 20.46 47.53 -24.13
C SER A 47 21.52 48.05 -23.15
N VAL A 48 22.77 47.68 -23.39
CA VAL A 48 23.94 48.44 -22.96
C VAL A 48 24.60 48.95 -24.24
N GLN A 49 24.42 50.23 -24.57
CA GLN A 49 25.06 50.85 -25.72
C GLN A 49 26.59 50.70 -25.64
N PRO A 50 27.25 50.07 -26.62
CA PRO A 50 28.62 50.39 -26.94
C PRO A 50 28.58 51.43 -28.05
N SER A 51 29.10 52.63 -27.80
CA SER A 51 29.41 53.61 -28.85
C SER A 51 30.48 53.02 -29.79
N ALA A 52 30.06 52.17 -30.72
CA ALA A 52 30.88 51.66 -31.79
C ALA A 52 30.92 52.69 -32.91
N ARG A 53 31.90 53.61 -32.85
CA ARG A 53 32.41 54.24 -34.06
C ARG A 53 32.78 53.11 -35.03
N LYS A 54 32.05 52.98 -36.14
CA LYS A 54 32.48 52.22 -37.31
C LYS A 54 33.78 52.84 -37.84
N MET A 55 34.90 52.43 -37.26
CA MET A 55 36.18 52.49 -37.94
C MET A 55 36.16 51.36 -38.97
N CYS A 56 35.75 51.69 -40.19
CA CYS A 56 36.07 50.87 -41.34
C CYS A 56 37.59 50.72 -41.37
N TRP A 57 38.11 49.52 -41.09
CA TRP A 57 39.49 49.16 -41.41
C TRP A 57 39.58 48.95 -42.94
N THR A 58 39.29 50.01 -43.69
CA THR A 58 39.73 50.14 -45.07
C THR A 58 41.21 50.44 -45.05
N GLY A 59 42.00 49.58 -45.67
CA GLY A 59 43.36 49.93 -46.07
C GLY A 59 44.43 49.42 -45.12
N SER A 60 45.02 48.31 -45.51
CA SER A 60 46.41 47.96 -45.23
C SER A 60 47.31 49.16 -45.57
N HIS A 61 47.59 50.03 -44.60
CA HIS A 61 48.65 51.02 -44.68
C HIS A 61 49.63 50.76 -43.54
N TYR A 62 50.71 50.06 -43.85
CA TYR A 62 51.89 49.99 -42.99
C TYR A 62 52.50 51.39 -42.98
N MET A 63 52.16 52.22 -41.99
CA MET A 63 52.58 53.64 -41.97
C MET A 63 54.12 53.84 -41.84
N TYR A 64 54.90 52.76 -41.74
CA TYR A 64 56.38 52.79 -41.72
C TYR A 64 57.05 51.88 -42.77
N ALA A 65 56.30 51.20 -43.63
CA ALA A 65 56.83 50.41 -44.74
C ALA A 65 56.03 50.72 -46.00
N GLY A 66 56.69 51.22 -47.05
CA GLY A 66 56.06 51.77 -48.25
C GLY A 66 54.93 50.92 -48.87
N PRO A 67 54.03 51.55 -49.66
CA PRO A 67 52.79 50.95 -50.12
C PRO A 67 53.08 49.66 -50.93
N GLY A 68 52.66 48.52 -50.38
CA GLY A 68 52.69 47.22 -51.07
C GLY A 68 53.72 46.19 -50.59
N ARG A 69 54.58 46.49 -49.60
CA ARG A 69 55.56 45.51 -49.10
C ARG A 69 55.18 44.97 -47.72
N LYS A 70 54.47 43.85 -47.69
CA LYS A 70 54.21 43.07 -46.47
C LYS A 70 55.55 42.62 -45.84
N PRO A 71 55.78 42.82 -44.53
CA PRO A 71 57.01 42.41 -43.85
C PRO A 71 57.34 40.94 -44.09
N GLN A 72 58.62 40.62 -44.32
CA GLN A 72 59.06 39.25 -44.62
C GLN A 72 58.73 38.27 -43.48
N LEU A 73 58.92 38.71 -42.24
CA LEU A 73 58.56 37.94 -41.04
C LEU A 73 57.08 37.55 -41.02
N LEU A 74 56.18 38.48 -41.36
CA LEU A 74 54.74 38.22 -41.37
C LEU A 74 54.35 37.20 -42.46
N LYS A 75 54.99 37.27 -43.63
CA LYS A 75 54.78 36.27 -44.71
C LYS A 75 55.24 34.87 -44.27
N GLN A 76 56.37 34.78 -43.57
CA GLN A 76 56.91 33.52 -43.08
C GLN A 76 56.00 32.90 -42.01
N LEU A 77 55.56 33.69 -41.02
CA LEU A 77 54.65 33.24 -39.98
C LEU A 77 53.30 32.76 -40.52
N GLU A 78 52.70 33.49 -41.47
CA GLU A 78 51.45 33.06 -42.09
C GLU A 78 51.62 31.79 -42.93
N SER A 79 52.74 31.65 -43.64
CA SER A 79 53.02 30.41 -44.37
C SER A 79 53.24 29.21 -43.44
N TYR A 80 53.83 29.43 -42.26
CA TYR A 80 53.99 28.42 -41.22
C TYR A 80 52.64 28.01 -40.65
N ILE A 81 51.83 28.98 -40.20
CA ILE A 81 50.49 28.74 -39.64
C ILE A 81 49.62 27.99 -40.67
N ASN A 82 49.59 28.42 -41.93
CA ASN A 82 48.75 27.78 -42.94
C ASN A 82 49.19 26.33 -43.25
N LYS A 83 50.49 26.04 -43.20
CA LYS A 83 51.01 24.68 -43.40
C LYS A 83 50.69 23.78 -42.21
N GLU A 84 50.94 24.26 -41.00
CA GLU A 84 50.69 23.51 -39.76
C GLU A 84 49.19 23.36 -39.44
N LEU A 85 48.33 24.28 -39.89
CA LEU A 85 46.88 24.11 -39.77
C LEU A 85 46.30 23.16 -40.82
N GLN A 86 46.95 23.01 -41.98
CA GLN A 86 46.57 22.05 -43.01
C GLN A 86 46.94 20.61 -42.64
N THR A 87 47.94 20.42 -41.77
CA THR A 87 48.33 19.10 -41.25
C THR A 87 47.43 18.63 -40.10
N ILE A 88 46.80 19.56 -39.36
CA ILE A 88 45.86 19.25 -38.28
C ILE A 88 44.48 18.94 -38.87
N SER A 89 44.04 17.69 -38.73
CA SER A 89 42.73 17.24 -39.23
C SER A 89 41.60 17.55 -38.23
N SER A 90 40.46 18.07 -38.72
CA SER A 90 39.29 18.43 -37.90
C SER A 90 38.61 17.25 -37.19
N SER A 91 38.98 16.00 -37.49
CA SER A 91 38.37 14.80 -36.88
C SER A 91 39.01 14.35 -35.57
N VAL A 92 40.11 14.97 -35.13
CA VAL A 92 40.86 14.53 -33.95
C VAL A 92 40.33 15.21 -32.68
N PRO A 93 40.07 14.46 -31.58
CA PRO A 93 39.81 15.07 -30.27
C PRO A 93 40.99 15.98 -29.88
N HIS A 94 40.71 17.13 -29.28
CA HIS A 94 41.69 18.20 -29.02
C HIS A 94 42.13 19.05 -30.23
N PHE A 95 41.38 19.03 -31.35
CA PHE A 95 41.61 19.91 -32.51
C PHE A 95 41.85 21.38 -32.13
N GLN A 96 41.04 21.92 -31.22
CA GLN A 96 41.17 23.31 -30.76
C GLN A 96 42.45 23.55 -29.95
N GLU A 97 42.92 22.58 -29.16
CA GLU A 97 44.18 22.69 -28.41
C GLU A 97 45.40 22.59 -29.35
N GLN A 98 45.34 21.71 -30.35
CA GLN A 98 46.39 21.58 -31.37
C GLN A 98 46.48 22.84 -32.23
N LYS A 99 45.32 23.40 -32.64
CA LYS A 99 45.24 24.69 -33.32
C LYS A 99 45.84 25.81 -32.49
N LEU A 100 45.49 25.89 -31.21
CA LEU A 100 46.04 26.87 -30.27
C LEU A 100 47.56 26.73 -30.11
N GLN A 101 48.09 25.50 -30.14
CA GLN A 101 49.53 25.23 -30.06
C GLN A 101 50.30 25.82 -31.25
N VAL A 102 49.79 25.66 -32.48
CA VAL A 102 50.38 26.27 -33.68
C VAL A 102 50.46 27.80 -33.57
N TYR A 103 49.40 28.44 -33.07
CA TYR A 103 49.38 29.87 -32.84
C TYR A 103 50.30 30.31 -31.69
N ARG A 104 50.44 29.50 -30.62
CA ARG A 104 51.40 29.77 -29.53
C ARG A 104 52.85 29.73 -30.02
N ASP A 105 53.16 28.78 -30.90
CA ASP A 105 54.50 28.62 -31.46
C ASP A 105 54.82 29.75 -32.47
N ALA A 106 53.85 30.11 -33.32
CA ALA A 106 53.97 31.26 -34.21
C ALA A 106 54.11 32.58 -33.44
N PHE A 107 53.35 32.78 -32.37
CA PHE A 107 53.45 33.96 -31.51
C PHE A 107 54.77 34.00 -30.75
N GLY A 108 55.29 32.84 -30.31
CA GLY A 108 56.63 32.73 -29.73
C GLY A 108 57.74 33.14 -30.72
N CYS A 109 57.61 32.74 -31.98
CA CYS A 109 58.53 33.18 -33.05
C CYS A 109 58.40 34.68 -33.32
N PHE A 110 57.18 35.21 -33.34
CA PHE A 110 56.92 36.65 -33.48
C PHE A 110 57.59 37.47 -32.37
N ILE A 111 57.44 37.07 -31.09
CA ILE A 111 58.00 37.80 -29.95
C ILE A 111 59.53 37.88 -29.99
N LYS A 112 60.21 36.82 -30.45
CA LYS A 112 61.69 36.76 -30.52
C LYS A 112 62.28 37.83 -31.44
N GLU A 113 61.54 38.25 -32.46
CA GLU A 113 61.99 39.26 -33.44
C GLU A 113 61.84 40.71 -32.92
N PHE A 114 60.97 40.96 -31.94
CA PHE A 114 60.71 42.29 -31.37
C PHE A 114 61.53 42.56 -30.11
N LYS A 115 62.85 42.70 -30.23
CA LYS A 115 63.78 42.81 -29.08
C LYS A 115 63.40 43.86 -28.02
N THR A 116 62.90 45.03 -28.42
CA THR A 116 62.52 46.12 -27.49
C THR A 116 61.25 45.82 -26.69
N TYR A 117 60.26 45.18 -27.31
CA TYR A 117 58.97 44.86 -26.69
C TYR A 117 58.89 43.41 -26.19
N GLN A 118 59.94 42.62 -26.42
CA GLN A 118 60.00 41.20 -26.09
C GLN A 118 59.64 40.91 -24.63
N PRO A 119 60.16 41.63 -23.61
CA PRO A 119 59.84 41.32 -22.21
C PRO A 119 58.35 41.51 -21.91
N PHE A 120 57.74 42.57 -22.46
CA PHE A 120 56.33 42.88 -22.29
C PHE A 120 55.42 41.85 -22.99
N LEU A 121 55.69 41.52 -24.26
CA LEU A 121 54.91 40.52 -24.99
C LEU A 121 55.08 39.11 -24.42
N SER A 122 56.28 38.78 -23.92
CA SER A 122 56.53 37.51 -23.23
C SER A 122 55.78 37.44 -21.91
N ALA A 123 55.70 38.54 -21.15
CA ALA A 123 54.91 38.61 -19.93
C ALA A 123 53.41 38.41 -20.22
N ILE A 124 52.88 39.07 -21.25
CA ILE A 124 51.48 38.87 -21.69
C ILE A 124 51.25 37.41 -22.09
N LYS A 125 52.12 36.83 -22.93
CA LYS A 125 52.02 35.42 -23.33
C LYS A 125 52.02 34.49 -22.11
N LYS A 126 52.90 34.74 -21.15
CA LYS A 126 53.00 33.96 -19.91
C LYS A 126 51.72 34.03 -19.08
N GLU A 127 51.10 35.19 -18.92
CA GLU A 127 49.83 35.32 -18.18
C GLU A 127 48.69 34.51 -18.80
N TYR A 128 48.56 34.54 -20.13
CA TYR A 128 47.58 33.70 -20.83
C TYR A 128 47.90 32.20 -20.71
N GLU A 129 49.17 31.83 -20.79
CA GLU A 129 49.60 30.43 -20.61
C GLU A 129 49.35 29.93 -19.20
N ASN A 130 49.60 30.75 -18.18
CA ASN A 130 49.26 30.47 -16.79
C ASN A 130 47.74 30.28 -16.62
N THR A 131 46.94 31.17 -17.21
CA THR A 131 45.47 31.11 -17.13
C THR A 131 44.93 29.83 -17.81
N LEU A 132 45.47 29.46 -18.97
CA LEU A 132 45.09 28.22 -19.66
C LEU A 132 45.51 26.97 -18.87
N ALA A 133 46.69 26.97 -18.25
CA ALA A 133 47.13 25.87 -17.39
C ALA A 133 46.19 25.71 -16.19
N TYR A 134 45.87 26.81 -15.51
CA TYR A 134 44.90 26.84 -14.42
C TYR A 134 43.53 26.26 -14.84
N GLN A 135 43.00 26.67 -16.00
CA GLN A 135 41.73 26.14 -16.51
C GLN A 135 41.79 24.64 -16.81
N LYS A 136 42.90 24.14 -17.36
CA LYS A 136 43.08 22.71 -17.60
C LYS A 136 43.13 21.90 -16.31
N ASP A 137 43.81 22.42 -15.29
CA ASP A 137 43.86 21.78 -13.99
C ASP A 137 42.48 21.74 -13.32
N GLN A 138 41.71 22.84 -13.39
CA GLN A 138 40.30 22.86 -12.95
C GLN A 138 39.42 21.83 -13.69
N ILE A 139 39.62 21.64 -15.00
CA ILE A 139 38.88 20.61 -15.75
C ILE A 139 39.28 19.20 -15.30
N ARG A 140 40.55 18.96 -14.98
CA ARG A 140 41.03 17.66 -14.48
C ARG A 140 40.46 17.33 -13.11
N GLU A 141 40.29 18.31 -12.24
CA GLU A 141 39.67 18.14 -10.92
C GLU A 141 38.18 17.76 -11.00
N LEU A 142 37.48 18.14 -12.08
CA LEU A 142 36.07 17.80 -12.28
C LEU A 142 35.84 16.34 -12.72
N GLU A 143 36.83 15.70 -13.33
CA GLU A 143 36.74 14.32 -13.82
C GLU A 143 36.46 13.28 -12.70
N PRO A 144 37.17 13.28 -11.55
CA PRO A 144 36.84 12.39 -10.44
C PRO A 144 35.44 12.67 -9.89
N LEU A 145 34.99 13.92 -9.86
CA LEU A 145 33.65 14.26 -9.39
C LEU A 145 32.55 13.70 -10.31
N ARG A 146 32.77 13.74 -11.63
CA ARG A 146 31.90 13.09 -12.62
C ARG A 146 31.87 11.57 -12.44
N SER A 147 33.01 10.96 -12.16
CA SER A 147 33.10 9.52 -11.90
C SER A 147 32.35 9.12 -10.62
N HIS A 148 32.49 9.92 -9.54
CA HIS A 148 31.79 9.70 -8.29
C HIS A 148 30.28 9.87 -8.44
N LEU A 149 29.85 10.92 -9.16
CA LEU A 149 28.43 11.13 -9.47
C LEU A 149 27.85 9.94 -10.24
N ARG A 150 28.58 9.38 -11.21
CA ARG A 150 28.15 8.17 -11.93
C ARG A 150 27.95 6.99 -10.99
N LEU A 151 28.91 6.72 -10.10
CA LEU A 151 28.81 5.63 -9.13
C LEU A 151 27.63 5.81 -8.16
N VAL A 152 27.43 7.01 -7.62
CA VAL A 152 26.29 7.30 -6.75
C VAL A 152 24.96 7.17 -7.50
N THR A 153 24.92 7.56 -8.78
CA THR A 153 23.74 7.39 -9.63
C THR A 153 23.43 5.90 -9.82
N GLU A 154 24.43 5.09 -10.18
CA GLU A 154 24.29 3.64 -10.35
C GLU A 154 23.86 2.95 -9.04
N GLU A 155 24.39 3.39 -7.89
CA GLU A 155 23.99 2.85 -6.58
C GLU A 155 22.53 3.22 -6.24
N CYS A 156 22.11 4.43 -6.54
CA CYS A 156 20.72 4.88 -6.36
C CYS A 156 19.77 4.09 -7.26
N GLU A 157 20.10 3.92 -8.53
CA GLU A 157 19.33 3.10 -9.47
C GLU A 157 19.19 1.66 -8.98
N ARG A 158 20.28 1.06 -8.48
CA ARG A 158 20.25 -0.28 -7.89
C ARG A 158 19.34 -0.35 -6.65
N LYS A 159 19.42 0.61 -5.74
CA LYS A 159 18.54 0.67 -4.55
C LYS A 159 17.07 0.79 -4.94
N ASN A 160 16.76 1.65 -5.89
CA ASN A 160 15.41 1.81 -6.41
C ASN A 160 14.89 0.53 -7.06
N GLN A 161 15.73 -0.18 -7.81
CA GLN A 161 15.36 -1.44 -8.44
C GLN A 161 15.05 -2.53 -7.41
N VAL A 162 15.86 -2.64 -6.35
CA VAL A 162 15.60 -3.60 -5.25
C VAL A 162 14.28 -3.29 -4.56
N HIS A 163 14.05 -2.03 -4.17
CA HIS A 163 12.78 -1.64 -3.55
C HIS A 163 11.58 -1.88 -4.47
N TRP A 164 11.71 -1.60 -5.76
CA TRP A 164 10.66 -1.89 -6.73
C TRP A 164 10.33 -3.39 -6.81
N GLU A 165 11.34 -4.26 -6.80
CA GLU A 165 11.14 -5.71 -6.83
C GLU A 165 10.48 -6.23 -5.55
N GLU A 166 10.89 -5.72 -4.40
CA GLU A 166 10.29 -5.99 -3.10
C GLU A 166 8.81 -5.57 -3.08
N GLU A 167 8.51 -4.31 -3.41
CA GLU A 167 7.14 -3.78 -3.51
C GLU A 167 6.28 -4.64 -4.46
N GLN A 168 6.80 -5.03 -5.63
CA GLN A 168 6.07 -5.87 -6.58
C GLN A 168 5.85 -7.30 -6.05
N SER A 169 6.76 -7.83 -5.24
CA SER A 169 6.57 -9.13 -4.58
C SER A 169 5.48 -9.05 -3.50
N GLU A 170 5.47 -7.97 -2.72
CA GLU A 170 4.48 -7.72 -1.66
C GLU A 170 3.09 -7.48 -2.24
N ILE A 171 2.97 -6.63 -3.27
CA ILE A 171 1.71 -6.39 -3.98
C ILE A 171 1.13 -7.72 -4.50
N ARG A 172 1.97 -8.60 -5.04
CA ARG A 172 1.54 -9.94 -5.50
C ARG A 172 1.06 -10.80 -4.35
N ALA A 173 1.78 -10.84 -3.23
CA ALA A 173 1.39 -11.59 -2.04
C ALA A 173 0.05 -11.10 -1.48
N LEU A 174 -0.10 -9.79 -1.26
CA LEU A 174 -1.33 -9.17 -0.78
C LEU A 174 -2.51 -9.40 -1.73
N LYS A 175 -2.28 -9.37 -3.04
CA LYS A 175 -3.32 -9.68 -4.03
C LYS A 175 -3.81 -11.12 -3.92
N MET A 176 -2.90 -12.08 -3.72
CA MET A 176 -3.25 -13.48 -3.52
C MET A 176 -4.02 -13.69 -2.21
N GLU A 177 -3.61 -13.02 -1.13
CA GLU A 177 -4.31 -13.06 0.15
C GLU A 177 -5.70 -12.44 0.06
N LYS A 178 -5.85 -11.27 -0.56
CA LYS A 178 -7.15 -10.64 -0.83
C LYS A 178 -8.10 -11.60 -1.55
N GLN A 179 -7.62 -12.26 -2.60
CA GLN A 179 -8.42 -13.25 -3.33
C GLN A 179 -8.80 -14.47 -2.48
N LYS A 180 -7.92 -14.90 -1.57
CA LYS A 180 -8.20 -15.97 -0.62
C LYS A 180 -9.29 -15.55 0.37
N LEU A 181 -9.15 -14.38 0.98
CA LEU A 181 -10.14 -13.83 1.92
C LEU A 181 -11.50 -13.63 1.25
N GLN A 182 -11.52 -13.14 0.01
CA GLN A 182 -12.76 -12.95 -0.73
C GLN A 182 -13.51 -14.27 -0.97
N ARG A 183 -12.80 -15.34 -1.33
CA ARG A 183 -13.39 -16.69 -1.43
C ARG A 183 -13.96 -17.19 -0.10
N VAL A 184 -13.29 -16.89 1.01
CA VAL A 184 -13.80 -17.26 2.35
C VAL A 184 -15.07 -16.48 2.68
N ILE A 185 -15.12 -15.18 2.39
CA ILE A 185 -16.32 -14.35 2.59
C ILE A 185 -17.48 -14.90 1.76
N GLU A 186 -17.26 -15.23 0.49
CA GLU A 186 -18.29 -15.81 -0.38
C GLU A 186 -18.79 -17.15 0.19
N ALA A 187 -17.89 -18.05 0.59
CA ALA A 187 -18.27 -19.32 1.20
C ALA A 187 -19.10 -19.15 2.49
N MET A 188 -18.72 -18.18 3.34
CA MET A 188 -19.45 -17.89 4.57
C MET A 188 -20.83 -17.29 4.28
N LYS A 189 -20.95 -16.40 3.29
CA LYS A 189 -22.24 -15.84 2.84
C LYS A 189 -23.17 -16.92 2.28
N GLU A 190 -22.65 -17.88 1.53
CA GLU A 190 -23.47 -19.00 1.04
C GLU A 190 -23.94 -19.91 2.19
N LYS A 191 -23.08 -20.15 3.19
CA LYS A 191 -23.49 -20.88 4.40
C LYS A 191 -24.56 -20.14 5.20
N GLU A 192 -24.44 -18.82 5.32
CA GLU A 192 -25.44 -17.97 5.96
C GLU A 192 -26.78 -18.06 5.24
N LYS A 193 -26.82 -17.89 3.91
CA LYS A 193 -28.04 -18.05 3.10
C LYS A 193 -28.66 -19.44 3.28
N ALA A 194 -27.84 -20.50 3.26
CA ALA A 194 -28.32 -21.86 3.45
C ALA A 194 -28.96 -22.06 4.84
N MET A 195 -28.34 -21.50 5.88
CA MET A 195 -28.85 -21.55 7.24
C MET A 195 -30.15 -20.73 7.38
N GLN A 196 -30.19 -19.55 6.78
CA GLN A 196 -31.37 -18.69 6.74
C GLN A 196 -32.56 -19.39 6.08
N ALA A 197 -32.35 -20.06 4.94
CA ALA A 197 -33.39 -20.85 4.27
C ALA A 197 -33.92 -21.99 5.16
N VAL A 198 -33.05 -22.62 5.97
CA VAL A 198 -33.47 -23.63 6.94
C VAL A 198 -34.33 -23.01 8.05
N VAL A 199 -33.96 -21.83 8.56
CA VAL A 199 -34.73 -21.11 9.57
C VAL A 199 -36.11 -20.75 9.04
N GLU A 200 -36.20 -20.16 7.84
CA GLU A 200 -37.47 -19.80 7.20
C GLU A 200 -38.37 -21.03 7.01
N ARG A 201 -37.80 -22.15 6.55
CA ARG A 201 -38.54 -23.41 6.41
C ARG A 201 -39.10 -23.88 7.75
N LEU A 202 -38.29 -23.88 8.81
CA LEU A 202 -38.74 -24.31 10.14
C LEU A 202 -39.80 -23.38 10.72
N GLN A 203 -39.69 -22.08 10.48
CA GLN A 203 -40.72 -21.12 10.87
C GLN A 203 -42.04 -21.41 10.14
N SER A 204 -41.98 -21.68 8.83
CA SER A 204 -43.17 -22.03 8.04
C SER A 204 -43.83 -23.32 8.54
N GLU A 205 -43.06 -24.37 8.80
CA GLU A 205 -43.56 -25.64 9.36
C GLU A 205 -44.20 -25.44 10.74
N LEU A 206 -43.55 -24.66 11.61
CA LEU A 206 -44.07 -24.38 12.95
C LEU A 206 -45.40 -23.64 12.88
N SER A 207 -45.50 -22.61 12.02
CA SER A 207 -46.76 -21.89 11.81
C SER A 207 -47.88 -22.77 11.24
N ALA A 208 -47.54 -23.68 10.32
CA ALA A 208 -48.49 -24.63 9.76
C ALA A 208 -49.00 -25.59 10.84
N GLN A 209 -48.13 -26.10 11.71
CA GLN A 209 -48.55 -26.92 12.85
C GLN A 209 -49.45 -26.16 13.82
N TYR A 210 -49.11 -24.91 14.17
CA TYR A 210 -49.98 -24.10 15.03
C TYR A 210 -51.37 -23.87 14.43
N LEU A 211 -51.46 -23.68 13.10
CA LEU A 211 -52.73 -23.54 12.41
C LEU A 211 -53.54 -24.85 12.49
N GLN A 212 -52.92 -26.00 12.22
CA GLN A 212 -53.56 -27.31 12.33
C GLN A 212 -54.10 -27.57 13.74
N TYR A 213 -53.31 -27.28 14.78
CA TYR A 213 -53.78 -27.44 16.17
C TYR A 213 -54.97 -26.56 16.49
N ARG A 214 -55.01 -25.33 15.96
CA ARG A 214 -56.14 -24.42 16.13
C ARG A 214 -57.40 -24.96 15.42
N GLU A 215 -57.26 -25.40 14.18
CA GLU A 215 -58.36 -25.99 13.39
C GLU A 215 -58.91 -27.25 14.05
N GLU A 216 -58.04 -28.15 14.54
CA GLU A 216 -58.45 -29.32 15.31
C GLU A 216 -59.22 -28.93 16.58
N ARG A 217 -58.73 -27.93 17.32
CA ARG A 217 -59.39 -27.45 18.53
C ARG A 217 -60.78 -26.88 18.20
N ASP A 218 -60.88 -26.08 17.15
CA ASP A 218 -62.14 -25.48 16.71
C ASP A 218 -63.13 -26.56 16.22
N ALA A 219 -62.65 -27.59 15.52
CA ALA A 219 -63.44 -28.77 15.13
C ALA A 219 -63.93 -29.58 16.35
N ARG A 220 -63.07 -29.82 17.35
CA ARG A 220 -63.47 -30.47 18.61
C ARG A 220 -64.52 -29.67 19.36
N GLN A 221 -64.36 -28.34 19.40
CA GLN A 221 -65.33 -27.46 20.05
C GLN A 221 -66.69 -27.52 19.35
N LEU A 222 -66.71 -27.55 18.01
CA LEU A 222 -67.92 -27.72 17.22
C LEU A 222 -68.60 -29.07 17.51
N LEU A 223 -67.82 -30.16 17.55
CA LEU A 223 -68.35 -31.49 17.89
C LEU A 223 -68.93 -31.54 19.30
N ILE A 224 -68.26 -30.94 20.29
CA ILE A 224 -68.79 -30.83 21.66
C ILE A 224 -70.09 -30.03 21.68
N TRP A 225 -70.16 -28.92 20.94
CA TRP A 225 -71.38 -28.13 20.83
C TRP A 225 -72.53 -28.93 20.21
N GLN A 226 -72.28 -29.65 19.10
CA GLN A 226 -73.24 -30.53 18.45
C GLN A 226 -73.70 -31.65 19.38
N LEU A 227 -72.76 -32.31 20.08
CA LEU A 227 -73.08 -33.35 21.04
C LEU A 227 -73.96 -32.82 22.17
N ASN A 228 -73.62 -31.66 22.74
CA ASN A 228 -74.42 -31.03 23.79
C ASN A 228 -75.82 -30.60 23.30
N ASP A 229 -75.96 -30.20 22.03
CA ASP A 229 -77.25 -29.90 21.42
C ASP A 229 -78.09 -31.16 21.23
N LEU A 230 -77.49 -32.25 20.74
CA LEU A 230 -78.11 -33.56 20.64
C LEU A 230 -78.52 -34.12 22.00
N THR A 231 -77.64 -34.06 23.01
CA THR A 231 -77.94 -34.48 24.39
C THR A 231 -79.04 -33.62 24.99
N ARG A 232 -79.09 -32.31 24.73
CA ARG A 232 -80.21 -31.47 25.15
C ARG A 232 -81.51 -31.80 24.40
N GLY A 233 -81.41 -32.29 23.17
CA GLY A 233 -82.50 -32.84 22.38
C GLY A 233 -83.02 -34.18 22.91
N SER A 234 -82.13 -35.11 23.29
CA SER A 234 -82.46 -36.43 23.84
C SER A 234 -82.89 -36.37 25.31
N VAL A 235 -82.41 -35.40 26.09
CA VAL A 235 -82.88 -35.17 27.48
C VAL A 235 -84.33 -34.66 27.52
N LYS A 236 -84.91 -34.24 26.38
CA LYS A 236 -86.37 -34.03 26.28
C LYS A 236 -87.17 -35.32 26.07
N GLU A 237 -86.51 -36.44 25.76
CA GLU A 237 -87.12 -37.76 25.56
C GLU A 237 -86.18 -38.88 26.06
N GLU A 238 -86.00 -39.05 27.37
CA GLU A 238 -85.48 -40.32 27.90
C GLU A 238 -86.34 -40.85 29.05
N HIS A 239 -87.18 -41.82 28.68
CA HIS A 239 -87.48 -42.97 29.52
C HIS A 239 -86.26 -43.92 29.57
N PRO A 240 -86.02 -44.64 30.68
CA PRO A 240 -84.83 -45.46 30.82
C PRO A 240 -85.05 -46.88 30.27
N ALA A 241 -84.02 -47.42 29.62
CA ALA A 241 -83.51 -48.81 29.71
C ALA A 241 -83.01 -49.33 28.35
N ASP A 242 -82.02 -50.21 28.45
CA ASP A 242 -81.64 -51.22 27.44
C ASP A 242 -80.81 -50.69 26.24
N GLU A 243 -79.73 -51.31 25.76
CA GLU A 243 -79.28 -52.70 25.82
C GLU A 243 -77.74 -52.78 25.79
N ASN A 244 -77.19 -53.75 26.52
CA ASN A 244 -75.87 -54.31 26.25
C ASN A 244 -75.94 -55.09 24.92
N SER A 245 -75.29 -54.61 23.86
CA SER A 245 -75.02 -55.43 22.67
C SER A 245 -73.76 -54.97 21.95
N ASP A 246 -72.58 -55.32 22.50
CA ASP A 246 -71.41 -55.51 21.62
C ASP A 246 -70.36 -56.43 22.28
N ALA A 247 -70.78 -57.66 22.61
CA ALA A 247 -69.83 -58.71 22.96
C ALA A 247 -69.24 -59.29 21.66
N LYS A 248 -68.14 -58.70 21.18
CA LYS A 248 -67.36 -59.22 20.04
C LYS A 248 -67.04 -60.71 20.23
N ASP A 249 -67.12 -61.46 19.13
CA ASP A 249 -66.90 -62.91 19.08
C ASP A 249 -65.60 -63.30 19.80
N PRO A 250 -65.64 -64.21 20.81
CA PRO A 250 -64.45 -64.69 21.52
C PRO A 250 -63.32 -65.16 20.60
N VAL A 251 -63.64 -65.65 19.39
CA VAL A 251 -62.65 -66.11 18.41
C VAL A 251 -61.89 -64.94 17.79
N GLU A 252 -62.55 -63.82 17.50
CA GLU A 252 -61.94 -62.62 16.93
C GLU A 252 -60.94 -61.98 17.91
N LEU A 253 -61.31 -61.94 19.19
CA LEU A 253 -60.43 -61.48 20.27
C LEU A 253 -59.20 -62.40 20.41
N GLN A 254 -59.38 -63.72 20.29
CA GLN A 254 -58.27 -64.66 20.35
C GLN A 254 -57.31 -64.51 19.16
N LEU A 255 -57.84 -64.25 17.96
CA LEU A 255 -57.04 -64.02 16.76
C LEU A 255 -56.24 -62.71 16.87
N SER A 256 -56.90 -61.63 17.29
CA SER A 256 -56.27 -60.32 17.50
C SER A 256 -55.17 -60.39 18.56
N LEU A 257 -55.42 -61.11 19.66
CA LEU A 257 -54.44 -61.32 20.71
C LEU A 257 -53.21 -62.11 20.22
N LYS A 258 -53.40 -63.13 19.37
CA LYS A 258 -52.27 -63.85 18.74
C LYS A 258 -51.45 -62.94 17.83
N VAL A 259 -52.10 -62.08 17.03
CA VAL A 259 -51.42 -61.11 16.17
C VAL A 259 -50.61 -60.12 17.01
N CYS A 260 -51.21 -59.52 18.05
CA CYS A 260 -50.51 -58.61 18.95
C CYS A 260 -49.32 -59.27 19.64
N ARG A 261 -49.42 -60.54 20.03
CA ARG A 261 -48.28 -61.28 20.61
C ARG A 261 -47.16 -61.48 19.60
N GLY A 262 -47.49 -61.80 18.34
CA GLY A 262 -46.52 -61.94 17.27
C GLY A 262 -45.81 -60.62 16.95
N ASP A 263 -46.54 -59.51 16.89
CA ASP A 263 -45.96 -58.21 16.61
C ASP A 263 -45.13 -57.68 17.78
N LEU A 264 -45.53 -57.98 19.02
CA LEU A 264 -44.70 -57.73 20.20
C LEU A 264 -43.37 -58.46 20.09
N THR A 265 -43.38 -59.77 19.75
CA THR A 265 -42.13 -60.53 19.60
C THR A 265 -41.24 -59.95 18.50
N LYS A 266 -41.80 -59.57 17.35
CA LYS A 266 -41.04 -58.94 16.27
C LYS A 266 -40.42 -57.61 16.72
N ALA A 267 -41.20 -56.73 17.36
CA ALA A 267 -40.69 -55.45 17.86
C ALA A 267 -39.55 -55.65 18.89
N GLN A 268 -39.64 -56.72 19.69
CA GLN A 268 -38.64 -57.05 20.70
C GLN A 268 -37.35 -57.61 20.08
N GLU A 269 -37.45 -58.38 19.00
CA GLU A 269 -36.30 -58.83 18.19
C GLU A 269 -35.62 -57.65 17.48
N GLU A 270 -36.39 -56.75 16.88
CA GLU A 270 -35.90 -55.52 16.23
C GLU A 270 -35.15 -54.60 17.22
N LEU A 271 -35.71 -54.39 18.42
CA LEU A 271 -35.04 -53.66 19.49
C LEU A 271 -33.74 -54.33 19.92
N THR A 272 -33.72 -55.66 19.99
CA THR A 272 -32.52 -56.41 20.35
C THR A 272 -31.46 -56.28 19.26
N ARG A 273 -31.85 -56.28 17.98
CA ARG A 273 -30.95 -56.05 16.84
C ARG A 273 -30.36 -54.64 16.86
N ILE A 274 -31.20 -53.62 16.98
CA ILE A 274 -30.75 -52.22 17.07
C ILE A 274 -29.85 -52.03 18.29
N ARG A 275 -30.20 -52.62 19.44
CA ARG A 275 -29.33 -52.56 20.62
C ARG A 275 -27.97 -53.19 20.34
N ALA A 276 -27.89 -54.35 19.72
CA ALA A 276 -26.62 -54.97 19.38
C ALA A 276 -25.78 -54.13 18.40
N GLU A 277 -26.42 -53.52 17.41
CA GLU A 277 -25.75 -52.69 16.39
C GLU A 277 -25.29 -51.33 16.92
N TYR A 278 -26.08 -50.69 17.79
CA TYR A 278 -25.82 -49.30 18.23
C TYR A 278 -25.17 -49.21 19.61
N TRP A 279 -25.19 -50.26 20.43
CA TRP A 279 -24.66 -50.23 21.80
C TRP A 279 -23.15 -49.97 21.86
N ASP A 280 -22.36 -50.47 20.90
CA ASP A 280 -20.89 -50.36 20.93
C ASP A 280 -20.31 -49.42 19.86
N ILE A 281 -21.10 -49.04 18.84
CA ILE A 281 -20.54 -48.45 17.61
C ILE A 281 -20.57 -46.92 17.57
N VAL A 282 -21.61 -46.27 18.11
CA VAL A 282 -21.86 -44.85 17.76
C VAL A 282 -21.29 -43.84 18.77
N PRO A 283 -21.25 -44.13 20.08
CA PRO A 283 -20.50 -43.28 21.02
C PRO A 283 -19.03 -43.67 21.14
N ARG A 284 -18.72 -44.95 21.40
CA ARG A 284 -17.37 -45.40 21.80
C ARG A 284 -16.30 -45.21 20.71
N ARG A 285 -16.61 -45.59 19.47
CA ARG A 285 -15.69 -45.39 18.33
C ARG A 285 -15.31 -43.92 18.12
N ASN A 286 -16.27 -43.01 18.27
CA ASN A 286 -16.03 -41.58 18.13
C ASN A 286 -15.19 -41.04 19.29
N TRP A 287 -15.43 -41.52 20.51
CA TRP A 287 -14.59 -41.20 21.68
C TRP A 287 -13.16 -41.70 21.52
N ASP A 288 -12.96 -42.95 21.07
CA ASP A 288 -11.62 -43.52 20.90
C ASP A 288 -10.82 -42.76 19.81
N THR A 289 -11.49 -42.41 18.71
CA THR A 289 -10.89 -41.60 17.63
C THR A 289 -10.52 -40.21 18.14
N LEU A 290 -11.42 -39.56 18.89
CA LEU A 290 -11.19 -38.24 19.46
C LEU A 290 -10.04 -38.26 20.48
N GLU A 291 -10.01 -39.24 21.37
CA GLU A 291 -8.97 -39.44 22.37
C GLU A 291 -7.60 -39.66 21.72
N GLN A 292 -7.53 -40.50 20.68
CA GLN A 292 -6.29 -40.72 19.93
C GLN A 292 -5.78 -39.42 19.29
N THR A 293 -6.66 -38.62 18.67
CA THR A 293 -6.25 -37.33 18.09
C THR A 293 -5.81 -36.33 19.15
N HIS A 294 -6.46 -36.32 20.32
CA HIS A 294 -6.07 -35.47 21.44
C HIS A 294 -4.66 -35.82 21.93
N GLN A 295 -4.37 -37.10 22.16
CA GLN A 295 -3.05 -37.57 22.57
C GLN A 295 -1.97 -37.22 21.54
N GLN A 296 -2.27 -37.39 20.24
CA GLN A 296 -1.33 -37.04 19.17
C GLN A 296 -1.05 -35.52 19.14
N ASN A 297 -2.07 -34.69 19.32
CA ASN A 297 -1.90 -33.23 19.37
C ASN A 297 -1.11 -32.80 20.60
N LEU A 298 -1.31 -33.45 21.74
CA LEU A 298 -0.56 -33.18 22.97
C LEU A 298 0.94 -33.45 22.76
N LEU A 299 1.29 -34.57 22.13
CA LEU A 299 2.69 -34.90 21.80
C LEU A 299 3.29 -33.85 20.85
N LYS A 300 2.58 -33.46 19.79
CA LYS A 300 3.04 -32.41 18.86
C LYS A 300 3.28 -31.08 19.56
N MET A 301 2.39 -30.69 20.47
CA MET A 301 2.52 -29.45 21.25
C MET A 301 3.73 -29.50 22.17
N GLN A 302 4.01 -30.64 22.81
CA GLN A 302 5.22 -30.82 23.63
C GLN A 302 6.49 -30.74 22.79
N THR A 303 6.51 -31.35 21.60
CA THR A 303 7.65 -31.26 20.66
C THR A 303 7.89 -29.81 20.24
N LEU A 304 6.85 -29.10 19.79
CA LEU A 304 6.96 -27.72 19.32
C LEU A 304 7.40 -26.77 20.45
N LYS A 305 6.94 -27.03 21.69
CA LYS A 305 7.39 -26.30 22.86
C LYS A 305 8.89 -26.52 23.11
N GLY A 306 9.38 -27.75 23.00
CA GLY A 306 10.80 -28.06 23.11
C GLY A 306 11.64 -27.38 22.03
N GLU A 307 11.17 -27.39 20.77
CA GLU A 307 11.82 -26.68 19.67
C GLU A 307 11.85 -25.16 19.89
N PHE A 308 10.77 -24.58 20.42
CA PHE A 308 10.72 -23.17 20.78
C PHE A 308 11.70 -22.82 21.90
N ASP A 309 11.75 -23.63 22.95
CA ASP A 309 12.69 -23.44 24.06
C ASP A 309 14.14 -23.57 23.58
N GLN A 310 14.43 -24.49 22.65
CA GLN A 310 15.73 -24.61 22.01
C GLN A 310 16.07 -23.36 21.18
N LEU A 311 15.15 -22.90 20.34
CA LEU A 311 15.36 -21.71 19.51
C LEU A 311 15.62 -20.47 20.37
N LYS A 312 14.96 -20.37 21.52
CA LYS A 312 15.20 -19.29 22.49
C LYS A 312 16.62 -19.33 23.03
N VAL A 313 17.12 -20.51 23.41
CA VAL A 313 18.51 -20.67 23.87
C VAL A 313 19.50 -20.33 22.75
N GLU A 314 19.26 -20.79 21.52
CA GLU A 314 20.12 -20.46 20.37
C GLU A 314 20.14 -18.96 20.08
N HIS A 315 18.99 -18.29 20.20
CA HIS A 315 18.89 -16.84 20.07
C HIS A 315 19.67 -16.10 21.17
N ASP A 316 19.55 -16.54 22.42
CA ASP A 316 20.29 -15.96 23.55
C ASP A 316 21.81 -16.09 23.36
N ILE A 317 22.28 -17.24 22.85
CA ILE A 317 23.70 -17.47 22.50
C ILE A 317 24.15 -16.52 21.38
N LEU A 318 23.36 -16.37 20.31
CA LEU A 318 23.68 -15.46 19.21
C LEU A 318 23.74 -14.00 19.68
N LEU A 319 22.84 -13.60 20.59
CA LEU A 319 22.87 -12.29 21.21
C LEU A 319 24.15 -12.07 22.03
N GLU A 320 24.60 -13.08 22.77
CA GLU A 320 25.85 -13.01 23.54
C GLU A 320 27.08 -12.91 22.62
N LEU A 321 27.15 -13.70 21.56
CA LEU A 321 28.21 -13.62 20.55
C LEU A 321 28.25 -12.25 19.84
N HIS A 322 27.09 -11.68 19.50
CA HIS A 322 27.03 -10.35 18.91
C HIS A 322 27.54 -9.26 19.87
N LYS A 323 27.17 -9.36 21.17
CA LYS A 323 27.70 -8.47 22.21
C LYS A 323 29.21 -8.62 22.35
N GLU A 324 29.74 -9.83 22.37
CA GLU A 324 31.18 -10.09 22.48
C GLU A 324 31.95 -9.59 21.24
N GLY A 325 31.43 -9.83 20.03
CA GLY A 325 32.00 -9.30 18.78
C GLY A 325 31.99 -7.77 18.72
N SER A 326 30.94 -7.12 19.24
CA SER A 326 30.89 -5.66 19.40
C SER A 326 31.94 -5.14 20.38
N MET A 327 32.30 -5.91 21.42
CA MET A 327 33.33 -5.55 22.39
C MET A 327 34.76 -5.86 21.89
N GLN A 328 34.96 -6.91 21.09
CA GLN A 328 36.25 -7.23 20.45
C GLN A 328 36.62 -6.23 19.35
N ASN A 329 35.65 -5.75 18.57
CA ASN A 329 35.87 -4.66 17.60
C ASN A 329 36.25 -3.33 18.29
N LYS A 330 35.96 -3.15 19.58
CA LYS A 330 36.43 -2.00 20.39
C LYS A 330 37.82 -2.19 21.00
N THR A 331 38.35 -3.42 21.01
CA THR A 331 39.62 -3.76 21.70
C THR A 331 40.81 -3.88 20.74
N HIS A 332 40.58 -3.91 19.43
CA HIS A 332 41.62 -3.89 18.40
C HIS A 332 41.53 -2.67 17.48
N GLU A 333 41.80 -1.48 18.01
CA GLU A 333 42.37 -0.37 17.21
C GLU A 333 43.08 0.66 18.12
N PRO A 334 44.43 0.77 18.05
CA PRO A 334 45.14 1.94 18.54
C PRO A 334 45.52 2.87 17.38
N SER A 335 45.12 4.14 17.50
CA SER A 335 45.60 5.31 16.74
C SER A 335 45.16 5.35 15.26
N THR A 336 44.40 6.33 14.77
CA THR A 336 44.65 7.79 14.82
C THR A 336 43.43 8.55 14.31
N GLU A 337 43.16 9.71 14.94
CA GLU A 337 42.51 10.92 14.38
C GLU A 337 40.97 11.00 14.20
N GLN A 338 40.37 11.83 15.08
CA GLN A 338 39.35 12.89 14.86
C GLN A 338 38.26 12.60 13.79
N THR A 339 36.96 12.60 14.07
CA THR A 339 36.14 13.72 14.59
C THR A 339 34.73 13.24 14.97
N ASP A 340 34.24 13.75 16.10
CA ASP A 340 32.85 14.19 16.34
C ASP A 340 31.70 13.20 16.10
N GLU A 341 31.41 12.35 17.09
CA GLU A 341 30.08 11.70 17.21
C GLU A 341 29.76 11.33 18.67
N SER A 342 29.78 12.33 19.54
CA SER A 342 29.38 12.19 20.95
C SER A 342 28.06 12.92 21.23
N VAL A 343 26.99 12.59 20.51
CA VAL A 343 25.60 12.97 20.87
C VAL A 343 24.64 11.88 20.40
N SER A 344 24.54 10.76 21.12
CA SER A 344 23.41 9.81 20.95
C SER A 344 23.17 8.85 22.12
N GLN A 345 24.08 8.76 23.10
CA GLN A 345 24.02 7.66 24.07
C GLN A 345 23.57 8.03 25.51
N VAL A 346 22.95 9.20 25.72
CA VAL A 346 22.46 9.62 27.06
C VAL A 346 20.93 9.82 27.10
N GLN A 347 20.19 9.66 26.00
CA GLN A 347 18.76 10.02 25.98
C GLN A 347 17.78 8.90 26.43
N ASN A 348 18.20 7.64 26.53
CA ASN A 348 17.27 6.49 26.66
C ASN A 348 17.07 5.94 28.09
N GLN A 349 17.37 6.70 29.15
CA GLN A 349 17.21 6.20 30.54
C GLN A 349 16.21 6.97 31.42
N ASN A 350 15.48 7.97 30.91
CA ASN A 350 14.58 8.78 31.73
C ASN A 350 13.06 8.57 31.51
N GLU A 351 12.63 7.58 30.71
CA GLU A 351 11.20 7.43 30.38
C GLU A 351 10.41 6.36 31.17
N TYR A 352 11.06 5.54 32.00
CA TYR A 352 10.36 4.45 32.70
C TYR A 352 9.93 4.73 34.15
N HIS A 353 10.11 5.95 34.65
CA HIS A 353 9.86 6.25 36.07
C HIS A 353 8.66 7.17 36.37
N ASN A 354 7.82 7.50 35.40
CA ASN A 354 6.76 8.51 35.60
C ASN A 354 5.32 8.06 35.28
N LEU A 355 5.06 6.75 35.15
CA LEU A 355 3.72 6.23 34.82
C LEU A 355 2.97 5.54 35.97
N ASN A 356 3.37 5.75 37.23
CA ASN A 356 2.74 5.03 38.36
C ASN A 356 2.16 5.91 39.49
N ASP A 357 2.13 7.25 39.35
CA ASP A 357 1.69 8.16 40.42
C ASP A 357 0.40 8.95 40.11
N GLN A 358 -0.51 8.41 39.29
CA GLN A 358 -1.80 9.06 39.04
C GLN A 358 -2.99 8.09 39.03
N THR A 359 -3.08 7.26 40.07
CA THR A 359 -4.33 6.58 40.44
C THR A 359 -4.69 6.94 41.88
N GLY A 360 -5.32 8.10 42.05
CA GLY A 360 -5.87 8.49 43.34
C GLY A 360 -6.21 9.97 43.44
N SER A 361 -7.38 10.38 42.96
CA SER A 361 -8.19 11.40 43.61
C SER A 361 -9.58 11.49 42.97
N ASP A 362 -10.60 11.17 43.76
CA ASP A 362 -12.00 11.53 43.52
C ASP A 362 -12.16 13.06 43.61
N ALA A 363 -12.73 13.69 42.57
CA ALA A 363 -13.72 14.76 42.64
C ALA A 363 -14.03 15.34 41.23
N PRO A 364 -15.27 15.76 40.95
CA PRO A 364 -15.74 16.07 39.61
C PRO A 364 -15.58 17.56 39.33
N GLU A 365 -14.68 17.97 38.44
CA GLU A 365 -14.78 19.22 37.66
C GLU A 365 -13.51 19.44 36.82
N LYS A 366 -13.65 19.23 35.52
CA LYS A 366 -13.07 19.99 34.37
C LYS A 366 -12.97 19.07 33.16
N SER A 367 -14.13 18.89 32.54
CA SER A 367 -14.32 18.24 31.25
C SER A 367 -13.96 19.19 30.11
N THR A 368 -12.71 19.62 30.05
CA THR A 368 -12.23 20.50 28.98
C THR A 368 -10.75 20.26 28.71
N LEU A 369 -10.41 19.93 27.47
CA LEU A 369 -9.05 19.67 27.01
C LEU A 369 -8.66 20.75 25.99
N THR A 370 -7.44 21.28 26.11
CA THR A 370 -6.96 22.33 25.21
C THR A 370 -6.55 21.75 23.85
N VAL A 371 -6.68 22.54 22.79
CA VAL A 371 -6.34 22.13 21.41
C VAL A 371 -4.90 21.62 21.29
N GLN A 372 -3.97 22.20 22.04
CA GLN A 372 -2.57 21.78 22.05
C GLN A 372 -2.37 20.41 22.70
N GLU A 373 -3.09 20.12 23.79
CA GLU A 373 -3.06 18.79 24.44
C GLU A 373 -3.67 17.71 23.54
N LEU A 374 -4.68 18.05 22.74
CA LEU A 374 -5.29 17.12 21.78
C LEU A 374 -4.29 16.79 20.67
N ARG A 375 -3.63 17.82 20.14
CA ARG A 375 -2.65 17.66 19.07
C ARG A 375 -1.44 16.83 19.52
N THR A 376 -0.96 17.05 20.74
CA THR A 376 0.14 16.24 21.28
C THR A 376 -0.30 14.80 21.54
N ALA A 377 -1.51 14.57 22.07
CA ALA A 377 -2.06 13.23 22.27
C ALA A 377 -2.30 12.45 20.96
N LEU A 378 -2.79 13.11 19.90
CA LEU A 378 -2.94 12.47 18.59
C LEU A 378 -1.59 12.16 17.95
N LYS A 379 -0.60 13.05 18.08
CA LYS A 379 0.74 12.84 17.53
C LYS A 379 1.50 11.72 18.26
N THR A 380 1.21 11.49 19.54
CA THR A 380 1.79 10.36 20.30
C THR A 380 1.06 9.03 20.03
N MET A 381 -0.26 9.04 19.84
CA MET A 381 -1.03 7.82 19.55
C MET A 381 -0.96 7.38 18.07
N LEU A 382 -0.78 8.31 17.13
CA LEU A 382 -0.76 8.06 15.69
C LEU A 382 0.53 8.59 15.04
N PRO A 383 1.71 8.01 15.34
CA PRO A 383 3.00 8.50 14.84
C PRO A 383 3.18 8.37 13.31
N LEU A 384 2.28 7.67 12.62
CA LEU A 384 2.31 7.41 11.17
C LEU A 384 1.48 8.41 10.35
N LYS A 385 0.69 9.28 10.98
CA LYS A 385 -0.13 10.27 10.26
C LYS A 385 0.67 11.55 10.02
N SER A 386 0.49 12.13 8.83
CA SER A 386 1.09 13.41 8.48
C SER A 386 0.55 14.54 9.36
N ASP A 387 1.37 15.56 9.62
CA ASP A 387 0.94 16.72 10.43
C ASP A 387 -0.29 17.43 9.80
N GLU A 388 -0.48 17.32 8.48
CA GLU A 388 -1.64 17.82 7.75
C GLU A 388 -2.94 17.09 8.12
N GLU A 389 -2.93 15.75 8.15
CA GLU A 389 -4.09 14.94 8.55
C GLU A 389 -4.45 15.14 10.02
N ILE A 390 -3.43 15.32 10.87
CA ILE A 390 -3.64 15.60 12.30
C ILE A 390 -4.28 16.98 12.47
N ASN A 391 -3.87 17.98 11.68
CA ASN A 391 -4.48 19.30 11.69
C ASN A 391 -5.92 19.28 11.16
N GLU A 392 -6.20 18.50 10.12
CA GLU A 392 -7.55 18.34 9.57
C GLU A 392 -8.52 17.76 10.62
N LEU A 393 -8.09 16.71 11.35
CA LEU A 393 -8.84 16.14 12.47
C LEU A 393 -9.07 17.14 13.62
N VAL A 394 -8.06 17.95 13.94
CA VAL A 394 -8.18 19.01 14.95
C VAL A 394 -9.16 20.09 14.49
N THR A 395 -9.14 20.48 13.21
CA THR A 395 -10.06 21.49 12.66
C THR A 395 -11.50 20.99 12.59
N LEU A 396 -11.72 19.70 12.29
CA LEU A 396 -13.05 19.07 12.33
C LEU A 396 -13.61 19.03 13.76
N ALA A 397 -12.76 18.80 14.75
CA ALA A 397 -13.15 18.87 16.16
C ALA A 397 -13.50 20.30 16.63
N GLN A 398 -13.03 21.34 15.91
CA GLN A 398 -13.28 22.75 16.20
C GLN A 398 -14.47 23.34 15.43
N SER A 399 -14.76 22.86 14.21
CA SER A 399 -15.68 23.52 13.27
C SER A 399 -17.17 23.51 13.66
N GLU A 400 -17.56 22.82 14.74
CA GLU A 400 -18.95 22.79 15.23
C GLU A 400 -19.12 23.33 16.66
N SER A 401 -18.11 24.00 17.21
CA SER A 401 -18.23 24.75 18.47
C SER A 401 -18.49 26.22 18.17
N ASP A 402 -19.75 26.64 18.26
CA ASP A 402 -20.17 28.04 18.04
C ASP A 402 -19.90 28.92 19.29
N GLY A 403 -18.84 28.60 20.04
CA GLY A 403 -18.47 29.23 21.30
C GLY A 403 -16.99 29.61 21.33
N SER A 404 -16.73 30.86 21.71
CA SER A 404 -15.44 31.57 21.77
C SER A 404 -14.33 30.94 22.64
N ASP A 405 -14.49 29.71 23.15
CA ASP A 405 -13.49 29.08 24.02
C ASP A 405 -12.78 27.93 23.31
N ASP A 406 -11.44 27.98 23.33
CA ASP A 406 -10.44 27.02 22.79
C ASP A 406 -10.46 25.64 23.50
N CYS A 407 -11.66 25.12 23.72
CA CYS A 407 -11.94 24.09 24.71
C CYS A 407 -12.84 23.01 24.11
N ILE A 408 -12.29 21.81 23.91
CA ILE A 408 -12.99 20.68 23.29
C ILE A 408 -13.47 19.71 24.38
N SER A 409 -14.75 19.35 24.33
CA SER A 409 -15.39 18.44 25.31
C SER A 409 -15.10 16.97 25.00
N TYR A 410 -14.69 16.21 26.02
CA TYR A 410 -14.35 14.78 25.94
C TYR A 410 -15.48 13.88 25.42
N GLN A 411 -16.75 14.22 25.71
CA GLN A 411 -17.89 13.46 25.20
C GLN A 411 -17.98 13.51 23.67
N ARG A 412 -17.50 14.58 23.04
CA ARG A 412 -17.59 14.78 21.58
C ARG A 412 -16.47 14.06 20.81
N LEU A 413 -15.28 13.93 21.40
CA LEU A 413 -14.19 13.12 20.83
C LEU A 413 -14.55 11.64 20.77
N HIS A 414 -15.27 11.15 21.78
CA HIS A 414 -15.77 9.78 21.78
C HIS A 414 -16.81 9.53 20.68
N SER A 415 -17.67 10.52 20.38
CA SER A 415 -18.61 10.44 19.25
C SER A 415 -17.90 10.42 17.89
N LEU A 416 -16.89 11.27 17.67
CA LEU A 416 -16.16 11.31 16.39
C LEU A 416 -15.31 10.06 16.14
N LEU A 417 -14.71 9.48 17.19
CA LEU A 417 -14.04 8.18 17.07
C LEU A 417 -15.05 7.05 16.75
N ALA A 418 -16.26 7.10 17.32
CA ALA A 418 -17.30 6.11 17.03
C ALA A 418 -17.88 6.27 15.61
N GLU A 419 -18.01 7.50 15.12
CA GLU A 419 -18.55 7.81 13.78
C GLU A 419 -17.56 7.43 12.66
N SER A 420 -16.26 7.34 12.96
CA SER A 420 -15.26 6.76 12.05
C SER A 420 -15.31 5.23 11.93
N VAL A 421 -16.14 4.54 12.74
CA VAL A 421 -16.25 3.07 12.79
C VAL A 421 -17.57 2.54 12.18
N GLU A 422 -18.60 3.38 11.99
CA GLU A 422 -19.86 2.97 11.34
C GLU A 422 -20.07 3.65 9.98
N VAL A 423 -19.56 3.02 8.91
CA VAL A 423 -20.11 3.19 7.56
C VAL A 423 -20.74 1.87 7.13
N VAL A 424 -22.00 1.68 7.54
CA VAL A 424 -22.95 0.78 6.90
C VAL A 424 -23.92 1.66 6.09
N PRO A 425 -24.10 1.45 4.77
CA PRO A 425 -25.05 2.23 3.98
C PRO A 425 -26.50 1.78 4.25
N PRO A 426 -27.47 2.70 4.32
CA PRO A 426 -28.86 2.37 4.59
C PRO A 426 -29.58 1.87 3.33
N ALA A 427 -30.52 0.94 3.55
CA ALA A 427 -31.51 0.49 2.60
C ALA A 427 -32.51 1.61 2.25
N LEU A 428 -32.95 1.67 0.99
CA LEU A 428 -34.14 2.40 0.55
C LEU A 428 -35.17 1.38 0.06
N GLU A 429 -36.29 1.30 0.79
CA GLU A 429 -37.54 0.64 0.39
C GLU A 429 -38.38 1.59 -0.51
N VAL A 430 -38.79 1.12 -1.70
CA VAL A 430 -40.14 0.66 -2.10
C VAL A 430 -40.95 1.71 -2.87
N SER A 431 -41.36 1.37 -4.10
CA SER A 431 -42.75 1.50 -4.57
C SER A 431 -42.96 0.81 -5.92
N GLU A 432 -44.00 -0.02 -5.94
CA GLU A 432 -44.59 -0.71 -7.09
C GLU A 432 -45.23 0.29 -8.06
N ASP A 433 -45.18 0.04 -9.37
CA ASP A 433 -46.42 -0.18 -10.12
C ASP A 433 -46.22 -0.82 -11.52
N LYS A 434 -47.31 -1.41 -11.99
CA LYS A 434 -47.46 -2.54 -12.91
C LYS A 434 -47.81 -2.12 -14.37
N VAL A 435 -47.85 -3.14 -15.25
CA VAL A 435 -48.46 -3.24 -16.60
C VAL A 435 -47.52 -2.91 -17.79
N GLY A 436 -47.29 -3.76 -18.81
CA GLY A 436 -47.79 -5.09 -19.13
C GLY A 436 -47.28 -5.58 -20.51
N ALA A 437 -47.62 -6.83 -20.82
CA ALA A 437 -47.62 -7.50 -22.13
C ALA A 437 -46.32 -8.16 -22.68
N ASN A 438 -46.28 -9.49 -22.50
CA ASN A 438 -45.82 -10.58 -23.40
C ASN A 438 -45.88 -10.28 -24.93
N PRO A 439 -45.21 -11.05 -25.84
CA PRO A 439 -45.01 -12.51 -25.71
C PRO A 439 -43.71 -13.15 -26.27
N LEU A 440 -43.50 -14.42 -25.84
CA LEU A 440 -43.01 -15.60 -26.60
C LEU A 440 -41.73 -15.49 -27.44
N GLN A 441 -40.73 -16.32 -27.12
CA GLN A 441 -40.26 -17.36 -28.04
C GLN A 441 -39.37 -18.41 -27.36
N ALA A 442 -39.62 -19.66 -27.74
CA ALA A 442 -38.85 -20.86 -27.43
C ALA A 442 -37.71 -21.07 -28.44
N SER A 443 -36.62 -21.72 -28.00
CA SER A 443 -35.58 -22.51 -28.71
C SER A 443 -34.39 -22.56 -27.72
N ASP A 444 -33.72 -23.65 -27.36
CA ASP A 444 -33.67 -25.07 -27.73
C ASP A 444 -33.35 -25.88 -26.45
#